data_AF-A0A494WZD8-F1
#
_entry.id   AF-A0A494WZD8-F1
#
_cell.length_a   1.000
_cell.length_b   1.000
_cell.length_c   1.000
_cell.angle_alpha   90.00
_cell.angle_beta   90.00
_cell.angle_gamma   90.00
#
_symmetry.space_group_name_H-M   'P 1'
#
loop_
_entity.id
_entity.type
_entity.pdbx_description
1 polymer ?
#
loop_
_entity_poly.entity_id
_entity_poly.type
_entity_poly.pdbx_seq_one_letter_code
_entity_poly.pdbx_strand_id
1 'polypeptide(L)'
;MTYETAFTFLGGATDHIDSLNARDRIIFGAATVVERDYCFLIESRKKFQHGTGKLPLRLVSTKRNVVPAYLSEMTGQRATLFWHGVAPELADKGNAFRFEVDSRSAYAGIALRVGELAPWTVTMTTKASCDGDSRC
;
A
#
# COMPACT_ATOMS: atom_id res chain seq x y z
N MET A 1 -14.43 -14.91 -2.67
CA MET A 1 -13.69 -13.78 -2.09
C MET A 1 -14.46 -13.32 -0.86
N THR A 2 -13.83 -13.26 0.30
CA THR A 2 -14.41 -12.67 1.53
C THR A 2 -13.80 -11.29 1.74
N TYR A 3 -14.44 -10.47 2.60
CA TYR A 3 -13.91 -9.17 2.99
C TYR A 3 -12.46 -9.27 3.51
N GLU A 4 -12.16 -10.29 4.30
CA GLU A 4 -10.82 -10.53 4.86
C GLU A 4 -9.77 -10.79 3.77
N THR A 5 -10.13 -11.54 2.73
CA THR A 5 -9.23 -11.86 1.61
C THR A 5 -9.12 -10.76 0.56
N ALA A 6 -9.94 -9.70 0.68
CA ALA A 6 -9.97 -8.61 -0.28
C ALA A 6 -8.76 -7.67 -0.17
N PHE A 7 -8.05 -7.70 0.97
CA PHE A 7 -6.94 -6.79 1.25
C PHE A 7 -5.61 -7.52 1.29
N THR A 8 -4.56 -6.86 0.80
CA THR A 8 -3.17 -7.31 0.95
C THR A 8 -2.35 -6.21 1.60
N PHE A 9 -1.82 -6.50 2.79
CA PHE A 9 -0.96 -5.57 3.51
C PHE A 9 0.49 -5.62 3.00
N LEU A 10 1.01 -4.50 2.52
CA LEU A 10 2.36 -4.38 1.95
C LEU A 10 3.47 -4.79 2.93
N GLY A 11 3.34 -4.46 4.21
CA GLY A 11 4.38 -4.78 5.19
C GLY A 11 4.55 -6.27 5.44
N GLY A 12 3.49 -7.06 5.23
CA GLY A 12 3.50 -8.53 5.34
C GLY A 12 3.62 -9.25 3.99
N ALA A 13 3.63 -8.51 2.87
CA ALA A 13 3.76 -9.09 1.55
C ALA A 13 5.17 -9.65 1.31
N THR A 14 5.26 -10.65 0.44
CA THR A 14 6.55 -11.17 -0.02
C THR A 14 7.36 -10.07 -0.72
N ASP A 15 8.65 -10.29 -0.90
CA ASP A 15 9.51 -9.34 -1.63
C ASP A 15 9.31 -9.41 -3.16
N HIS A 16 8.50 -10.35 -3.67
CA HIS A 16 8.19 -10.46 -5.10
C HIS A 16 6.97 -9.61 -5.46
N ILE A 17 7.17 -8.68 -6.39
CA ILE A 17 6.12 -7.72 -6.81
C ILE A 17 4.88 -8.40 -7.38
N ASP A 18 5.08 -9.50 -8.12
CA ASP A 18 4.01 -10.25 -8.80
C ASP A 18 3.03 -10.91 -7.81
N SER A 19 3.44 -11.06 -6.54
CA SER A 19 2.61 -11.65 -5.49
C SER A 19 1.48 -10.75 -5.01
N LEU A 20 1.49 -9.45 -5.33
CA LEU A 20 0.53 -8.49 -4.81
C LEU A 20 -0.90 -8.73 -5.34
N ASN A 21 -1.05 -9.25 -6.56
CA ASN A 21 -2.34 -9.46 -7.22
C ASN A 21 -3.30 -8.25 -7.09
N ALA A 22 -2.87 -7.10 -7.60
CA ALA A 22 -3.63 -5.86 -7.48
C ALA A 22 -4.89 -5.77 -8.35
N ARG A 23 -5.05 -6.69 -9.30
CA ARG A 23 -6.27 -6.81 -10.11
C ARG A 23 -7.43 -7.39 -9.31
N ASP A 24 -7.14 -8.27 -8.35
CA ASP A 24 -8.16 -8.95 -7.55
C ASP A 24 -8.22 -8.46 -6.11
N ARG A 25 -7.20 -7.73 -5.64
CA ARG A 25 -7.08 -7.31 -4.23
C ARG A 25 -6.78 -5.83 -4.10
N ILE A 26 -7.25 -5.26 -2.99
CA ILE A 26 -6.89 -3.92 -2.53
C ILE A 26 -5.57 -4.03 -1.79
N ILE A 27 -4.53 -3.41 -2.33
CA ILE A 27 -3.20 -3.37 -1.75
C ILE A 27 -3.11 -2.16 -0.86
N PHE A 28 -2.65 -2.32 0.37
CA PHE A 28 -2.50 -1.20 1.29
C PHE A 28 -1.25 -1.26 2.15
N GLY A 29 -0.75 -0.10 2.53
CA GLY A 29 0.33 -0.02 3.51
C GLY A 29 0.98 1.35 3.58
N ALA A 30 1.99 1.46 4.44
CA ALA A 30 2.64 2.73 4.72
C ALA A 30 3.33 3.30 3.46
N ALA A 31 3.14 4.60 3.26
CA ALA A 31 3.64 5.37 2.13
C ALA A 31 4.11 6.76 2.57
N THR A 32 4.94 7.37 1.74
CA THR A 32 5.40 8.75 1.86
C THR A 32 4.94 9.55 0.66
N VAL A 33 4.42 10.76 0.91
CA VAL A 33 4.09 11.72 -0.13
C VAL A 33 5.21 12.76 -0.20
N VAL A 34 5.78 12.89 -1.38
CA VAL A 34 6.94 13.75 -1.64
C VAL A 34 6.60 14.69 -2.78
N GLU A 35 6.66 15.98 -2.49
CA GLU A 35 6.45 17.01 -3.50
C GLU A 35 7.72 17.28 -4.32
N ARG A 36 7.51 17.53 -5.61
CA ARG A 36 8.51 17.96 -6.59
C ARG A 36 7.95 19.14 -7.38
N ASP A 37 8.80 19.80 -8.16
CA ASP A 37 8.47 21.02 -8.90
C ASP A 37 7.16 20.89 -9.72
N TYR A 38 6.95 19.74 -10.37
CA TYR A 38 5.81 19.51 -11.27
C TYR A 38 4.93 18.31 -10.92
N CYS A 39 5.22 17.59 -9.84
CA CYS A 39 4.47 16.38 -9.47
C CYS A 39 4.55 16.07 -7.97
N PHE A 40 3.68 15.15 -7.54
CA PHE A 40 3.79 14.45 -6.27
C PHE A 40 4.21 13.01 -6.54
N LEU A 41 5.17 12.53 -5.75
CA LEU A 41 5.58 11.14 -5.72
C LEU A 41 4.98 10.49 -4.48
N ILE A 42 4.22 9.43 -4.69
CA ILE A 42 3.64 8.63 -3.61
C ILE A 42 4.39 7.31 -3.63
N GLU A 43 5.22 7.09 -2.63
CA GLU A 43 6.12 5.93 -2.57
C GLU A 43 5.75 5.01 -1.41
N SER A 44 5.66 3.71 -1.67
CA SER A 44 5.52 2.74 -0.58
C SER A 44 6.80 2.66 0.25
N ARG A 45 6.65 2.48 1.56
CA ARG A 45 7.78 2.20 2.44
C ARG A 45 8.29 0.78 2.28
N LYS A 46 7.40 -0.18 1.97
CA LYS A 46 7.79 -1.52 1.53
C LYS A 46 8.51 -1.40 0.18
N LYS A 47 9.60 -2.13 0.03
CA LYS A 47 10.34 -2.28 -1.23
C LYS A 47 10.36 -3.74 -1.66
N PHE A 48 10.44 -3.96 -2.96
CA PHE A 48 10.37 -5.25 -3.63
C PHE A 48 11.69 -5.57 -4.29
N GLN A 49 12.06 -6.85 -4.31
CA GLN A 49 13.31 -7.32 -4.89
C GLN A 49 13.32 -7.08 -6.41
N HIS A 50 14.40 -6.50 -6.92
CA HIS A 50 14.65 -6.36 -8.35
C HIS A 50 16.15 -6.39 -8.61
N GLY A 51 16.62 -7.38 -9.38
CA GLY A 51 18.05 -7.64 -9.55
C GLY A 51 18.74 -7.82 -8.19
N THR A 52 19.80 -7.06 -7.95
CA THR A 52 20.57 -7.08 -6.68
C THR A 52 20.02 -6.12 -5.62
N GLY A 53 18.99 -5.33 -5.93
CA GLY A 53 18.47 -4.27 -5.06
C GLY A 53 17.00 -4.43 -4.70
N LYS A 54 16.48 -3.42 -3.99
CA LYS A 54 15.05 -3.29 -3.69
C LYS A 54 14.49 -1.96 -4.14
N LEU A 55 13.33 -2.00 -4.79
CA LEU A 55 12.65 -0.84 -5.37
C LEU A 55 11.28 -0.61 -4.70
N PRO A 56 10.88 0.65 -4.47
CA PRO A 56 9.56 0.95 -3.94
C PRO A 56 8.47 0.80 -5.02
N LEU A 57 7.22 0.69 -4.59
CA LEU A 57 6.09 1.06 -5.44
C LEU A 57 6.00 2.58 -5.52
N ARG A 58 5.70 3.11 -6.70
CA ARG A 58 5.58 4.55 -6.92
C ARG A 58 4.38 4.88 -7.79
N LEU A 59 3.59 5.84 -7.33
CA LEU A 59 2.65 6.57 -8.16
C LEU A 59 3.17 7.99 -8.38
N VAL A 60 3.00 8.49 -9.60
CA VAL A 60 3.32 9.87 -9.97
C VAL A 60 2.04 10.61 -10.29
N SER A 61 1.72 11.65 -9.51
CA SER A 61 0.59 12.53 -9.78
C SER A 61 1.09 13.88 -10.28
N THR A 62 0.74 14.26 -11.52
CA THR A 62 1.20 15.50 -12.14
C THR A 62 0.42 16.70 -11.64
N LYS A 63 1.10 17.83 -11.37
CA LYS A 63 0.45 19.06 -10.90
C LYS A 63 -0.46 19.75 -11.92
N ARG A 64 -0.30 19.41 -13.21
CA ARG A 64 -1.05 20.00 -14.33
C ARG A 64 -2.53 19.59 -14.35
N ASN A 65 -2.86 18.44 -13.75
CA ASN A 65 -4.22 17.96 -13.64
C ASN A 65 -4.64 18.21 -12.20
N VAL A 66 -5.38 19.31 -11.95
CA VAL A 66 -5.96 19.75 -10.66
C VAL A 66 -5.58 18.80 -9.53
N VAL A 67 -4.47 19.11 -8.85
CA VAL A 67 -4.01 18.30 -7.73
C VAL A 67 -5.10 18.36 -6.68
N PRO A 68 -5.56 17.22 -6.16
CA PRO A 68 -6.40 17.25 -4.99
C PRO A 68 -5.64 18.01 -3.88
N ALA A 69 -6.23 19.09 -3.36
CA ALA A 69 -5.57 19.97 -2.38
C ALA A 69 -4.97 19.19 -1.19
N TYR A 70 -5.58 18.05 -0.86
CA TYR A 70 -5.12 17.15 0.19
C TYR A 70 -3.70 16.59 -0.04
N LEU A 71 -3.19 16.46 -1.28
CA LEU A 71 -1.85 15.91 -1.51
C LEU A 71 -0.75 16.84 -1.00
N SER A 72 -0.92 18.14 -1.18
CA SER A 72 0.01 19.14 -0.64
C SER A 72 0.02 19.11 0.88
N GLU A 73 -1.15 18.92 1.50
CA GLU A 73 -1.27 18.79 2.97
C GLU A 73 -0.57 17.52 3.48
N MET A 74 -0.52 16.45 2.67
CA MET A 74 0.11 15.18 3.04
C MET A 74 1.64 15.16 2.83
N THR A 75 2.22 16.16 2.16
CA THR A 75 3.66 16.22 1.93
C THR A 75 4.44 16.19 3.25
N GLY A 76 5.41 15.28 3.35
CA GLY A 76 6.22 15.11 4.57
C GLY A 76 5.50 14.41 5.73
N GLN A 77 4.22 14.06 5.57
CA GLN A 77 3.49 13.27 6.55
C GLN A 77 3.61 11.77 6.27
N ARG A 78 3.41 10.97 7.32
CA ARG A 78 3.25 9.52 7.17
C ARG A 78 1.83 9.25 6.68
N ALA A 79 1.72 8.40 5.66
CA ALA A 79 0.45 8.07 5.04
C ALA A 79 0.26 6.56 4.90
N THR A 80 -0.98 6.15 4.69
CA THR A 80 -1.33 4.82 4.18
C THR A 80 -1.85 4.99 2.76
N LEU A 81 -1.20 4.30 1.82
CA LEU A 81 -1.68 4.14 0.46
C LEU A 81 -2.62 2.95 0.41
N PHE A 82 -3.73 3.12 -0.28
CA PHE A 82 -4.60 2.06 -0.78
C PHE A 82 -4.62 2.14 -2.29
N TRP A 83 -4.49 1.02 -2.96
CA TRP A 83 -4.52 0.95 -4.41
C TRP A 83 -5.10 -0.38 -4.89
N HIS A 84 -5.85 -0.31 -5.98
CA HIS A 84 -6.45 -1.45 -6.65
C HIS A 84 -6.53 -1.18 -8.16
N GLY A 85 -6.39 -2.24 -8.96
CA GLY A 85 -6.50 -2.20 -10.42
C GLY A 85 -5.18 -2.50 -11.12
N VAL A 86 -4.58 -1.48 -11.75
CA VAL A 86 -3.47 -1.61 -12.70
C VAL A 86 -2.21 -2.14 -12.03
N ALA A 87 -1.72 -3.30 -12.46
CA ALA A 87 -0.51 -3.92 -11.92
C ALA A 87 0.73 -3.00 -12.09
N PRO A 88 1.68 -3.01 -11.13
CA PRO A 88 2.87 -2.19 -11.22
C PRO A 88 3.84 -2.78 -12.23
N GLU A 89 4.50 -1.90 -12.99
CA GLU A 89 5.52 -2.25 -13.95
C GLU A 89 6.84 -1.56 -13.59
N LEU A 90 7.98 -2.10 -14.02
CA LEU A 90 9.25 -1.44 -13.80
C LEU A 90 9.27 -0.11 -14.58
N ALA A 91 9.51 1.00 -13.89
CA ALA A 91 9.64 2.30 -14.55
C ALA A 91 10.84 2.30 -15.52
N ASP A 92 10.76 3.08 -16.60
CA ASP A 92 11.83 3.18 -17.62
C ASP A 92 13.23 3.46 -17.05
N LYS A 93 13.28 4.18 -15.93
CA LYS A 93 14.53 4.52 -15.22
C LYS A 93 15.06 3.39 -14.32
N GLY A 94 14.37 2.25 -14.22
CA GLY A 94 14.73 1.11 -13.39
C GLY A 94 14.78 1.39 -11.89
N ASN A 95 14.12 2.46 -11.42
CA ASN A 95 14.29 2.97 -10.05
C ASN A 95 13.06 2.82 -9.15
N ALA A 96 11.96 2.29 -9.68
CA ALA A 96 10.74 1.99 -8.94
C ALA A 96 9.85 1.05 -9.77
N PHE A 97 8.95 0.35 -9.07
CA PHE A 97 7.78 -0.26 -9.69
C PHE A 97 6.67 0.80 -9.75
N ARG A 98 6.39 1.30 -10.95
CA ARG A 98 5.38 2.33 -11.18
C ARG A 98 4.02 1.70 -11.46
N PHE A 99 2.98 2.24 -10.86
CA PHE A 99 1.61 1.93 -11.22
C PHE A 99 0.89 3.24 -11.56
N GLU A 100 -0.18 3.11 -12.34
CA GLU A 100 -1.04 4.23 -12.75
C GLU A 100 -2.47 4.01 -12.27
N VAL A 101 -3.25 5.09 -12.26
CA VAL A 101 -4.68 5.00 -11.99
C VAL A 101 -5.39 4.97 -13.32
N ASP A 102 -6.05 3.85 -13.63
CA ASP A 102 -6.92 3.76 -14.80
C ASP A 102 -8.25 4.49 -14.50
N SER A 103 -8.34 5.75 -14.91
CA SER A 103 -9.53 6.58 -14.72
C SER A 103 -10.75 6.12 -15.52
N ARG A 104 -10.58 5.17 -16.45
CA ARG A 104 -11.70 4.60 -17.24
C ARG A 104 -12.35 3.42 -16.54
N SER A 105 -11.66 2.80 -15.58
CA SER A 105 -12.19 1.66 -14.84
C SER A 105 -12.89 2.14 -13.57
N ALA A 106 -14.18 1.79 -13.43
CA ALA A 106 -14.92 1.98 -12.19
C ALA A 106 -14.38 1.12 -11.01
N TYR A 107 -13.50 0.16 -11.32
CA TYR A 107 -12.89 -0.77 -10.38
C TYR A 107 -11.39 -0.52 -10.22
N ALA A 108 -10.84 0.59 -10.69
CA ALA A 108 -9.47 0.98 -10.41
C ALA A 108 -9.46 2.27 -9.59
N GLY A 109 -8.56 2.35 -8.62
CA GLY A 109 -8.55 3.50 -7.75
C GLY A 109 -7.40 3.53 -6.77
N ILE A 110 -7.24 4.70 -6.20
CA ILE A 110 -6.30 4.97 -5.13
C ILE A 110 -7.01 5.73 -4.02
N ALA A 111 -6.59 5.50 -2.79
CA ALA A 111 -6.91 6.35 -1.68
C ALA A 111 -5.67 6.57 -0.83
N LEU A 112 -5.55 7.77 -0.28
CA LEU A 112 -4.49 8.13 0.66
C LEU A 112 -5.12 8.57 1.96
N ARG A 113 -4.57 8.09 3.06
CA ARG A 113 -5.00 8.42 4.41
C ARG A 113 -3.80 8.88 5.22
N VAL A 114 -3.95 9.97 5.98
CA VAL A 114 -2.93 10.40 6.95
C VAL A 114 -2.81 9.36 8.07
N GLY A 115 -1.57 9.08 8.48
CA GLY A 115 -1.24 8.06 9.46
C GLY A 115 -1.00 6.68 8.84
N GLU A 116 -0.31 5.82 9.59
CA GLU A 116 0.01 4.46 9.15
C GLU A 116 -0.94 3.44 9.78
N LEU A 117 -1.55 2.63 8.92
CA LEU A 117 -2.29 1.46 9.35
C LEU A 117 -1.36 0.25 9.43
N ALA A 118 -1.38 -0.42 10.59
CA ALA A 118 -0.92 -1.78 10.73
C ALA A 118 -2.03 -2.74 10.25
N PRO A 119 -1.71 -3.97 9.82
CA PRO A 119 -2.73 -4.97 9.63
C PRO A 119 -3.42 -5.15 10.99
N TRP A 120 -4.75 -5.21 10.96
CA TRP A 120 -5.54 -5.66 12.09
C TRP A 120 -5.00 -7.05 12.48
N THR A 121 -4.11 -7.07 13.46
CA THR A 121 -3.82 -8.30 14.16
C THR A 121 -5.11 -8.54 14.92
N VAL A 122 -5.88 -9.54 14.46
CA VAL A 122 -6.73 -10.27 15.40
C VAL A 122 -5.73 -10.85 16.38
N THR A 123 -5.45 -10.12 17.45
CA THR A 123 -4.90 -10.71 18.65
C THR A 123 -6.00 -11.64 19.11
N MET A 124 -5.97 -12.89 18.63
CA MET A 124 -6.70 -13.96 19.28
C MET A 124 -6.07 -14.05 20.66
N THR A 125 -6.62 -13.30 21.60
CA THR A 125 -6.47 -13.60 23.02
C THR A 125 -7.22 -14.90 23.23
N THR A 126 -6.63 -16.03 22.85
CA THR A 126 -6.94 -17.30 23.48
C THR A 126 -6.49 -17.16 24.92
N LYS A 127 -7.34 -16.56 25.76
CA LYS A 127 -7.40 -16.97 27.16
C LYS A 127 -7.89 -18.41 27.10
N ALA A 128 -6.94 -19.33 27.07
CA ALA A 128 -7.20 -20.72 27.41
C ALA A 128 -7.90 -20.69 28.78
N SER A 129 -9.19 -21.04 28.77
CA SER A 129 -9.83 -21.55 29.96
C SER A 129 -9.10 -22.84 30.34
N CYS A 130 -8.47 -22.84 31.51
CA CYS A 130 -8.19 -24.05 32.24
C CYS A 130 -9.01 -23.98 33.52
N ASP A 131 -10.26 -24.43 33.43
CA ASP A 131 -10.93 -25.06 34.57
C ASP A 131 -10.18 -26.36 34.90
N GLY A 132 -9.85 -26.57 36.18
CA GLY A 132 -9.14 -27.76 36.62
C GLY A 132 -8.68 -27.72 38.08
N ASP A 133 -9.64 -27.62 39.00
CA ASP A 133 -9.79 -28.41 40.23
C ASP A 133 -8.53 -29.00 40.93
N SER A 134 -8.25 -28.59 42.19
CA SER A 134 -7.98 -29.47 43.36
C SER A 134 -7.11 -28.83 44.48
N ARG A 135 -7.70 -28.78 45.69
CA ARG A 135 -7.14 -28.95 47.07
C ARG A 135 -5.92 -28.12 47.52
N CYS A 136 -6.16 -27.26 48.53
CA CYS A 136 -5.69 -27.38 49.92
C CYS A 136 -6.62 -26.58 50.85
#